data_AF-A0A1Z9SSC4-F1
#
_entry.id   AF-A0A1Z9SSC4-F1
#
_cell.length_a   1.000
_cell.length_b   1.000
_cell.length_c   1.000
_cell.angle_alpha   90.00
_cell.angle_beta   90.00
_cell.angle_gamma   90.00
#
_symmetry.space_group_name_H-M   'P 1'
#
loop_
_entity.id
_entity.type
_entity.pdbx_description
1 polymer ?
#
loop_
_entity_poly.entity_id
_entity_poly.type
_entity_poly.pdbx_seq_one_letter_code
_entity_poly.pdbx_strand_id
1 'polypeptide(L)'
;MKYIFFYISIFTFLFSAKIQEDDIELFLLSRYGGDSANVSLFISDEFTYKHTPYVGLGVETRYIDESLLITKVLNDSIQKYLQVGDRVYEHNNEIVDSLGLITNGPVGEKQKLIVIKNGEIDFRVMEIPLEEYHYEENKSSFLESVIKYSEKWYDYDLEIIDILKKKNSIAVHYRWEGSRQEKGKIYTFSAIEFYYINKKKDLIDKIEGLWSEKQFRDQFK
;
A
#
# COMPACT_ATOMS: atom_id res chain seq x y z
N MET A 1 -51.56 23.42 -39.82
CA MET A 1 -50.45 24.04 -39.07
C MET A 1 -49.46 22.94 -38.73
N LYS A 2 -48.21 23.01 -39.21
CA LYS A 2 -47.15 22.02 -38.93
C LYS A 2 -46.47 22.42 -37.61
N TYR A 3 -46.56 21.57 -36.59
CA TYR A 3 -45.83 21.77 -35.34
C TYR A 3 -44.42 21.20 -35.49
N ILE A 4 -43.42 22.08 -35.44
CA ILE A 4 -42.00 21.70 -35.38
C ILE A 4 -41.69 21.51 -33.90
N PHE A 5 -41.42 20.28 -33.49
CA PHE A 5 -40.90 19.98 -32.15
C PHE A 5 -39.40 20.28 -32.13
N PHE A 6 -39.01 21.32 -31.39
CA PHE A 6 -37.61 21.57 -31.06
C PHE A 6 -37.21 20.65 -29.90
N TYR A 7 -36.43 19.60 -30.19
CA TYR A 7 -35.75 18.85 -29.14
C TYR A 7 -34.56 19.68 -28.65
N ILE A 8 -34.71 20.28 -27.47
CA ILE A 8 -33.58 20.86 -26.73
C ILE A 8 -32.87 19.68 -26.05
N SER A 9 -31.76 19.21 -26.63
CA SER A 9 -30.81 18.36 -25.93
C SER A 9 -30.13 19.20 -24.84
N ILE A 10 -30.60 19.05 -23.61
CA ILE A 10 -29.90 19.54 -22.42
C ILE A 10 -28.69 18.62 -22.24
N PHE A 11 -27.54 19.05 -22.76
CA PHE A 11 -26.26 18.52 -22.29
C PHE A 11 -26.07 18.99 -20.85
N THR A 12 -26.35 18.12 -19.89
CA THR A 12 -25.82 18.30 -18.54
C THR A 12 -24.31 18.16 -18.64
N PHE A 13 -23.61 19.29 -18.71
CA PHE A 13 -22.21 19.31 -18.33
C PHE A 13 -22.16 18.89 -16.86
N LEU A 14 -21.87 17.61 -16.61
CA LEU A 14 -21.37 17.14 -15.32
C LEU A 14 -19.99 17.79 -15.15
N PHE A 15 -19.96 19.03 -14.67
CA PHE A 15 -18.75 19.55 -14.07
C PHE A 15 -18.49 18.65 -12.86
N SER A 16 -17.42 17.87 -12.93
CA SER A 16 -16.90 17.15 -11.77
C SER A 16 -16.78 18.17 -10.65
N ALA A 17 -17.51 17.96 -9.56
CA ALA A 17 -17.41 18.85 -8.42
C ALA A 17 -16.02 18.65 -7.82
N LYS A 18 -15.34 19.75 -7.52
CA LYS A 18 -14.04 19.72 -6.84
C LYS A 18 -14.16 18.91 -5.54
N ILE A 19 -13.40 17.81 -5.41
CA ILE A 19 -13.37 16.90 -4.24
C ILE A 19 -13.58 17.66 -2.92
N GLN A 20 -14.66 17.35 -2.22
CA GLN A 20 -15.07 17.92 -0.94
C GLN A 20 -14.64 17.01 0.24
N GLU A 21 -14.90 17.44 1.47
CA GLU A 21 -14.57 16.65 2.67
C GLU A 21 -15.39 15.36 2.73
N ASP A 22 -16.69 15.43 2.43
CA ASP A 22 -17.58 14.26 2.34
C ASP A 22 -17.09 13.23 1.29
N ASP A 23 -16.46 13.70 0.19
CA ASP A 23 -15.87 12.81 -0.82
C ASP A 23 -14.65 12.06 -0.26
N ILE A 24 -13.85 12.71 0.60
CA ILE A 24 -12.70 12.09 1.28
C ILE A 24 -13.17 11.06 2.29
N GLU A 25 -14.21 11.37 3.06
CA GLU A 25 -14.81 10.43 4.01
C GLU A 25 -15.35 9.20 3.28
N LEU A 26 -16.14 9.40 2.21
CA LEU A 26 -16.65 8.30 1.40
C LEU A 26 -15.53 7.48 0.76
N PHE A 27 -14.46 8.14 0.28
CA PHE A 27 -13.29 7.46 -0.26
C PHE A 27 -12.64 6.54 0.78
N LEU A 28 -12.39 7.03 2.00
CA LEU A 28 -11.78 6.23 3.07
C LEU A 28 -12.68 5.09 3.52
N LEU A 29 -13.98 5.34 3.72
CA LEU A 29 -14.94 4.32 4.09
C LEU A 29 -15.00 3.22 3.03
N SER A 30 -15.00 3.59 1.75
CA SER A 30 -14.97 2.63 0.64
C SER A 30 -13.66 1.85 0.59
N ARG A 31 -12.52 2.51 0.84
CA ARG A 31 -11.19 1.91 0.89
C ARG A 31 -11.10 0.84 1.97
N TYR A 32 -11.53 1.14 3.19
CA TYR A 32 -11.45 0.19 4.30
C TYR A 32 -12.60 -0.84 4.29
N GLY A 33 -13.73 -0.51 3.66
CA GLY A 33 -14.87 -1.41 3.46
C GLY A 33 -14.73 -2.38 2.28
N GLY A 34 -13.66 -2.27 1.49
CA GLY A 34 -13.40 -3.17 0.36
C GLY A 34 -14.15 -2.82 -0.94
N ASP A 35 -14.84 -1.68 -1.00
CA ASP A 35 -15.56 -1.23 -2.20
C ASP A 35 -14.59 -0.62 -3.23
N SER A 36 -13.81 -1.50 -3.86
CA SER A 36 -12.84 -1.13 -4.90
C SER A 36 -13.49 -0.42 -6.11
N ALA A 37 -14.76 -0.68 -6.39
CA ALA A 37 -15.48 -0.01 -7.47
C ALA A 37 -15.71 1.46 -7.13
N ASN A 38 -16.17 1.77 -5.92
CA ASN A 38 -16.35 3.15 -5.48
C ASN A 38 -15.01 3.87 -5.30
N VAL A 39 -14.00 3.21 -4.73
CA VAL A 39 -12.63 3.75 -4.66
C VAL A 39 -12.12 4.15 -6.04
N SER A 40 -12.35 3.32 -7.06
CA SER A 40 -11.92 3.58 -8.42
C SER A 40 -12.56 4.84 -9.04
N LEU A 41 -13.68 5.34 -8.51
CA LEU A 41 -14.31 6.58 -8.99
C LEU A 41 -13.58 7.83 -8.52
N PHE A 42 -12.80 7.75 -7.43
CA PHE A 42 -12.07 8.88 -6.86
C PHE A 42 -10.63 9.00 -7.34
N ILE A 43 -10.05 7.93 -7.90
CA ILE A 43 -8.64 7.86 -8.29
C ILE A 43 -8.46 7.89 -9.82
N SER A 44 -7.43 8.58 -10.28
CA SER A 44 -7.13 8.66 -11.71
C SER A 44 -6.52 7.36 -12.26
N ASP A 45 -6.46 7.22 -13.58
CA ASP A 45 -5.87 6.02 -14.22
C ASP A 45 -4.36 5.91 -13.99
N GLU A 46 -3.69 7.05 -13.81
CA GLU A 46 -2.25 7.13 -13.50
C GLU A 46 -1.99 7.17 -11.98
N PHE A 47 -2.96 6.71 -11.19
CA PHE A 47 -2.90 6.78 -9.74
C PHE A 47 -1.69 6.04 -9.17
N THR A 48 -1.03 6.66 -8.19
CA THR A 48 0.03 6.05 -7.39
C THR A 48 -0.19 6.26 -5.90
N TYR A 49 0.00 5.22 -5.10
CA TYR A 49 0.07 5.32 -3.65
C TYR A 49 1.48 5.03 -3.18
N LYS A 50 2.13 6.02 -2.57
CA LYS A 50 3.44 5.87 -1.94
C LYS A 50 3.24 5.66 -0.45
N HIS A 51 3.58 4.48 0.01
CA HIS A 51 3.55 4.16 1.43
C HIS A 51 4.71 4.84 2.16
N THR A 52 4.63 4.89 3.49
CA THR A 52 5.74 5.37 4.31
C THR A 52 6.98 4.52 4.02
N PRO A 53 8.16 5.16 3.85
CA PRO A 53 9.40 4.44 3.71
C PRO A 53 9.66 3.51 4.87
N TYR A 54 10.37 2.42 4.60
CA TYR A 54 10.84 1.50 5.60
C TYR A 54 12.30 1.14 5.35
N VAL A 55 13.02 0.80 6.41
CA VAL A 55 14.40 0.31 6.30
C VAL A 55 14.39 -1.21 6.23
N GLY A 56 15.01 -1.78 5.21
CA GLY A 56 14.97 -3.23 5.01
C GLY A 56 15.93 -3.75 3.96
N LEU A 57 15.65 -4.95 3.46
CA LEU A 57 16.37 -5.57 2.34
C LEU A 57 15.65 -5.39 0.99
N GLY A 58 14.48 -4.73 0.99
CA GLY A 58 13.65 -4.43 -0.18
C GLY A 58 13.28 -5.63 -1.04
N VAL A 59 13.03 -6.78 -0.41
CA VAL A 59 12.50 -7.99 -1.04
C VAL A 59 11.22 -8.43 -0.35
N GLU A 60 10.30 -9.04 -1.11
CA GLU A 60 9.14 -9.76 -0.56
C GLU A 60 9.42 -11.26 -0.63
N THR A 61 9.15 -11.96 0.46
CA THR A 61 9.42 -13.39 0.58
C THR A 61 8.17 -14.19 0.90
N ARG A 62 8.20 -15.48 0.56
CA ARG A 62 7.22 -16.48 0.97
C ARG A 62 7.93 -17.67 1.58
N TYR A 63 7.50 -18.09 2.76
CA TYR A 63 8.05 -19.27 3.41
C TYR A 63 7.54 -20.55 2.73
N ILE A 64 8.47 -21.33 2.17
CA ILE A 64 8.21 -22.58 1.44
C ILE A 64 9.38 -23.53 1.67
N ASP A 65 9.10 -24.77 2.09
CA ASP A 65 10.08 -25.83 2.31
C ASP A 65 11.27 -25.37 3.18
N GLU A 66 10.97 -24.88 4.38
CA GLU A 66 11.98 -24.45 5.37
C GLU A 66 12.90 -23.29 4.91
N SER A 67 12.50 -22.58 3.86
CA SER A 67 13.24 -21.43 3.31
C SER A 67 12.31 -20.28 2.97
N LEU A 68 12.85 -19.07 2.88
CA LEU A 68 12.16 -17.91 2.36
C LEU A 68 12.48 -17.75 0.87
N LEU A 69 11.51 -18.08 0.01
CA LEU A 69 11.56 -17.85 -1.42
C LEU A 69 11.37 -16.35 -1.70
N ILE A 70 12.29 -15.74 -2.45
CA ILE A 70 12.15 -14.35 -2.91
C ILE A 70 11.15 -14.31 -4.05
N THR A 71 10.06 -13.58 -3.82
CA THR A 71 8.94 -13.45 -4.77
C THR A 71 8.93 -12.12 -5.50
N LYS A 72 9.54 -11.09 -4.90
CA LYS A 72 9.67 -9.75 -5.50
C LYS A 72 10.92 -9.04 -4.99
N VAL A 73 11.50 -8.22 -5.85
CA VAL A 73 12.62 -7.33 -5.55
C VAL A 73 12.17 -5.91 -5.90
N LEU A 74 12.31 -4.97 -4.97
CA LEU A 74 11.72 -3.63 -5.13
C LEU A 74 12.44 -2.74 -6.14
N ASN A 75 13.75 -2.90 -6.32
CA ASN A 75 14.53 -2.10 -7.26
C ASN A 75 15.75 -2.85 -7.83
N ASP A 76 16.37 -2.27 -8.86
CA ASP A 76 17.54 -2.86 -9.52
C ASP A 76 18.81 -2.83 -8.65
N SER A 77 18.90 -1.93 -7.66
CA SER A 77 20.08 -1.86 -6.78
C SER A 77 20.21 -3.12 -5.91
N ILE A 78 19.10 -3.77 -5.58
CA ILE A 78 19.06 -5.05 -4.86
C ILE A 78 19.34 -6.23 -5.78
N GLN A 79 19.01 -6.16 -7.07
CA GLN A 79 19.15 -7.32 -7.98
C GLN A 79 20.60 -7.82 -8.11
N LYS A 80 21.59 -6.98 -7.77
CA LYS A 80 23.00 -7.37 -7.65
C LYS A 80 23.26 -8.32 -6.47
N TYR A 81 22.40 -8.28 -5.46
CA TYR A 81 22.46 -9.11 -4.26
C TYR A 81 21.42 -10.22 -4.26
N LEU A 82 20.16 -9.96 -4.57
CA LEU A 82 19.04 -10.90 -4.42
C LEU A 82 18.11 -10.83 -5.63
N GLN A 83 17.65 -11.97 -6.11
CA GLN A 83 16.78 -12.08 -7.27
C GLN A 83 15.53 -12.91 -6.96
N VAL A 84 14.47 -12.68 -7.75
CA VAL A 84 13.27 -13.54 -7.68
C VAL A 84 13.68 -14.98 -7.95
N GLY A 85 13.24 -15.88 -7.08
CA GLY A 85 13.59 -17.30 -7.12
C GLY A 85 14.75 -17.71 -6.19
N ASP A 86 15.54 -16.77 -5.66
CA ASP A 86 16.52 -17.07 -4.63
C ASP A 86 15.82 -17.58 -3.36
N ARG A 87 16.48 -18.45 -2.60
CA ARG A 87 15.97 -18.99 -1.33
C ARG A 87 16.90 -18.61 -0.18
N VAL A 88 16.35 -17.96 0.84
CA VAL A 88 17.07 -17.62 2.07
C VAL A 88 16.80 -18.69 3.13
N TYR A 89 17.85 -19.18 3.77
CA TYR A 89 17.79 -20.22 4.81
C TYR A 89 18.16 -19.68 6.19
N GLU A 90 19.08 -18.73 6.26
CA GLU A 90 19.42 -18.05 7.50
C GLU A 90 19.46 -16.53 7.32
N HIS A 91 19.05 -15.82 8.37
CA HIS A 91 19.16 -14.37 8.51
C HIS A 91 19.79 -14.06 9.87
N ASN A 92 20.93 -13.36 9.87
CA ASN A 92 21.69 -12.98 11.06
C ASN A 92 22.05 -14.15 12.00
N ASN A 93 22.42 -15.29 11.42
CA ASN A 93 22.75 -16.55 12.09
C ASN A 93 21.55 -17.26 12.76
N GLU A 94 20.32 -16.86 12.44
CA GLU A 94 19.11 -17.58 12.82
C GLU A 94 18.48 -18.21 11.57
N ILE A 95 17.96 -19.44 11.72
CA ILE A 95 17.20 -20.10 10.65
C ILE A 95 15.91 -19.31 10.42
N VAL A 96 15.58 -19.07 9.16
CA VAL A 96 14.37 -18.32 8.82
C VAL A 96 13.11 -19.12 9.14
N ASP A 97 12.02 -18.40 9.42
CA ASP A 97 10.73 -19.00 9.72
C ASP A 97 9.60 -18.35 8.90
N SER A 98 8.36 -18.73 9.20
CA SER A 98 7.17 -18.20 8.53
C SER A 98 6.91 -16.72 8.78
N LEU A 99 7.62 -16.07 9.70
CA LEU A 99 7.48 -14.63 9.96
C LEU A 99 8.18 -13.76 8.91
N GLY A 100 9.00 -14.37 8.04
CA GLY A 100 9.70 -13.68 6.97
C GLY A 100 11.01 -13.03 7.42
N LEU A 101 11.57 -12.16 6.57
CA LEU A 101 12.78 -11.41 6.91
C LEU A 101 12.42 -10.22 7.80
N ILE A 102 12.67 -10.34 9.10
CA ILE A 102 12.49 -9.26 10.06
C ILE A 102 13.81 -8.51 10.22
N THR A 103 13.96 -7.41 9.48
CA THR A 103 15.14 -6.55 9.56
C THR A 103 14.94 -5.45 10.59
N ASN A 104 15.90 -5.28 11.50
CA ASN A 104 16.01 -4.15 12.41
C ASN A 104 17.41 -3.55 12.29
N GLY A 105 17.52 -2.23 12.34
CA GLY A 105 18.82 -1.53 12.31
C GLY A 105 18.79 -0.26 11.46
N PRO A 106 19.82 0.61 11.59
CA PRO A 106 19.99 1.79 10.75
C PRO A 106 20.28 1.45 9.28
N VAL A 107 19.98 2.40 8.41
CA VAL A 107 20.42 2.38 7.00
C VAL A 107 21.93 2.15 6.92
N GLY A 108 22.36 1.25 6.04
CA GLY A 108 23.74 0.84 5.85
C GLY A 108 24.21 -0.32 6.75
N GLU A 109 23.44 -0.69 7.78
CA GLU A 109 23.78 -1.87 8.59
C GLU A 109 23.73 -3.14 7.73
N LYS A 110 24.81 -3.93 7.76
CA LYS A 110 24.90 -5.16 6.99
C LYS A 110 24.16 -6.29 7.67
N GLN A 111 23.24 -6.90 6.93
CA GLN A 111 22.54 -8.12 7.31
C GLN A 111 23.24 -9.32 6.68
N LYS A 112 23.49 -10.36 7.48
CA LYS A 112 24.11 -11.59 7.01
C LYS A 112 23.03 -12.58 6.59
N LEU A 113 23.08 -13.07 5.36
CA LEU A 113 22.17 -14.08 4.84
C LEU A 113 22.92 -15.34 4.42
N ILE A 114 22.31 -16.51 4.62
CA ILE A 114 22.67 -17.74 3.92
C ILE A 114 21.60 -18.01 2.86
N VAL A 115 22.02 -18.03 1.59
CA VAL A 115 21.11 -18.12 0.45
C VAL A 115 21.55 -19.21 -0.54
N ILE A 116 20.59 -19.80 -1.23
CA ILE A 116 20.81 -20.53 -2.48
C ILE A 116 20.25 -19.68 -3.61
N LYS A 117 21.06 -19.46 -4.64
CA LYS A 117 20.66 -18.69 -5.81
C LYS A 117 19.73 -19.49 -6.71
N ASN A 118 18.82 -18.80 -7.39
CA ASN A 118 17.91 -19.44 -8.33
C ASN A 118 18.70 -20.26 -9.38
N GLY A 119 18.37 -21.54 -9.51
CA GLY A 119 19.06 -22.47 -10.43
C GLY A 119 20.39 -23.02 -9.92
N GLU A 120 20.82 -22.67 -8.71
CA GLU A 120 22.02 -23.19 -8.06
C GLU A 120 21.68 -24.15 -6.93
N ILE A 121 22.69 -24.87 -6.44
CA ILE A 121 22.56 -25.85 -5.34
C ILE A 121 23.43 -25.52 -4.13
N ASP A 122 24.40 -24.61 -4.28
CA ASP A 122 25.37 -24.30 -3.24
C ASP A 122 24.91 -23.14 -2.36
N PHE A 123 25.16 -23.27 -1.05
CA PHE A 123 24.94 -22.19 -0.11
C PHE A 123 25.96 -21.07 -0.29
N ARG A 124 25.47 -19.83 -0.26
CA ARG A 124 26.28 -18.61 -0.28
C ARG A 124 26.03 -17.79 0.97
N VAL A 125 27.10 -17.33 1.59
CA VAL A 125 27.04 -16.33 2.65
C VAL A 125 27.12 -14.96 1.99
N MET A 126 26.16 -14.09 2.28
CA MET A 126 26.13 -12.72 1.76
C MET A 126 25.94 -11.72 2.89
N GLU A 127 26.58 -10.56 2.76
CA GLU A 127 26.34 -9.40 3.61
C GLU A 127 25.69 -8.30 2.78
N ILE A 128 24.45 -7.95 3.08
CA ILE A 128 23.67 -6.98 2.33
C ILE A 128 23.36 -5.79 3.24
N PRO A 129 23.67 -4.54 2.85
CA PRO A 129 23.30 -3.38 3.65
C PRO A 129 21.78 -3.16 3.64
N LEU A 130 21.26 -2.69 4.76
CA LEU A 130 19.91 -2.14 4.82
C LEU A 130 19.85 -0.84 4.02
N GLU A 131 18.79 -0.67 3.23
CA GLU A 131 18.51 0.58 2.53
C GLU A 131 17.08 1.04 2.86
N GLU A 132 16.80 2.31 2.58
CA GLU A 132 15.45 2.88 2.69
C GLU A 132 14.67 2.57 1.41
N TYR A 133 13.49 1.98 1.55
CA TYR A 133 12.62 1.63 0.43
C TYR A 133 11.26 2.27 0.59
N HIS A 134 10.70 2.67 -0.55
CA HIS A 134 9.32 3.13 -0.66
C HIS A 134 8.51 2.07 -1.40
N TYR A 135 7.53 1.49 -0.72
CA TYR A 135 6.57 0.62 -1.39
C TYR A 135 5.57 1.50 -2.14
N GLU A 136 5.43 1.26 -3.44
CA GLU A 136 4.52 2.01 -4.32
C GLU A 136 3.49 1.05 -4.93
N GLU A 137 2.23 1.49 -4.94
CA GLU A 137 1.14 0.81 -5.61
C GLU A 137 0.64 1.67 -6.77
N ASN A 138 0.45 1.07 -7.93
CA ASN A 138 -0.34 1.66 -9.00
C ASN A 138 -1.85 1.41 -8.73
N LYS A 139 -2.72 2.02 -9.54
CA LYS A 139 -4.18 1.83 -9.48
C LYS A 139 -4.60 0.37 -9.31
N SER A 140 -4.09 -0.53 -10.14
CA SER A 140 -4.50 -1.94 -10.11
C SER A 140 -4.10 -2.62 -8.81
N SER A 141 -2.84 -2.49 -8.39
CA SER A 141 -2.38 -3.10 -7.13
C SER A 141 -3.05 -2.48 -5.91
N PHE A 142 -3.36 -1.19 -5.95
CA PHE A 142 -4.05 -0.50 -4.86
C PHE A 142 -5.51 -0.97 -4.72
N LEU A 143 -6.23 -1.14 -5.82
CA LEU A 143 -7.58 -1.68 -5.79
C LEU A 143 -7.60 -3.16 -5.33
N GLU A 144 -6.58 -3.94 -5.69
CA GLU A 144 -6.41 -5.29 -5.17
C GLU A 144 -6.11 -5.30 -3.66
N SER A 145 -5.30 -4.36 -3.17
CA SER A 145 -5.02 -4.25 -1.74
C SER A 145 -6.22 -3.80 -0.91
N VAL A 146 -7.10 -2.95 -1.46
CA VAL A 146 -8.41 -2.61 -0.88
C VAL A 146 -9.25 -3.88 -0.63
N ILE A 147 -9.36 -4.76 -1.62
CA ILE A 147 -10.12 -6.01 -1.49
C ILE A 147 -9.48 -6.90 -0.43
N LYS A 148 -8.17 -7.17 -0.55
CA LYS A 148 -7.42 -8.03 0.40
C LYS A 148 -7.48 -7.50 1.82
N TYR A 149 -7.52 -6.19 2.01
CA TYR A 149 -7.66 -5.59 3.32
C TYR A 149 -9.02 -5.96 3.92
N SER A 150 -10.12 -5.74 3.19
CA SER A 150 -11.47 -6.04 3.70
C SER A 150 -11.68 -7.52 4.04
N GLU A 151 -11.03 -8.45 3.32
CA GLU A 151 -11.11 -9.89 3.61
C GLU A 151 -10.45 -10.28 4.95
N LYS A 152 -9.54 -9.45 5.48
CA LYS A 152 -8.80 -9.73 6.71
C LYS A 152 -9.52 -9.29 7.99
N TRP A 153 -10.45 -8.34 7.89
CA TRP A 153 -11.05 -7.70 9.05
C TRP A 153 -12.53 -8.04 9.16
N TYR A 154 -12.94 -8.50 10.33
CA TYR A 154 -14.33 -8.80 10.65
C TYR A 154 -15.13 -7.51 10.84
N ASP A 155 -14.57 -6.56 11.59
CA ASP A 155 -15.12 -5.23 11.82
C ASP A 155 -14.03 -4.17 11.81
N TYR A 156 -14.42 -2.94 11.49
CA TYR A 156 -13.57 -1.78 11.61
C TYR A 156 -14.37 -0.51 11.94
N ASP A 157 -13.67 0.47 12.46
CA ASP A 157 -14.14 1.84 12.65
C ASP A 157 -13.08 2.83 12.14
N LEU A 158 -13.54 3.98 11.67
CA LEU A 158 -12.70 5.02 11.10
C LEU A 158 -13.10 6.38 11.70
N GLU A 159 -12.15 7.01 12.37
CA GLU A 159 -12.30 8.35 12.93
C GLU A 159 -11.45 9.33 12.10
N ILE A 160 -12.10 10.23 11.36
CA ILE A 160 -11.41 11.34 10.69
C ILE A 160 -11.15 12.43 11.72
N ILE A 161 -9.87 12.72 11.96
CA ILE A 161 -9.41 13.69 12.96
C ILE A 161 -9.32 15.09 12.36
N ASP A 162 -8.75 15.21 11.15
CA ASP A 162 -8.61 16.50 10.47
C ASP A 162 -8.52 16.33 8.94
N ILE A 163 -9.04 17.31 8.20
CA ILE A 163 -8.90 17.41 6.75
C ILE A 163 -8.44 18.83 6.41
N LEU A 164 -7.21 18.95 5.91
CA LEU A 164 -6.61 20.24 5.54
C LEU A 164 -6.48 20.35 4.02
N LYS A 165 -7.28 21.24 3.43
CA LYS A 165 -7.27 21.47 1.98
C LYS A 165 -6.39 22.66 1.60
N LYS A 166 -5.42 22.44 0.71
CA LYS A 166 -4.56 23.49 0.15
C LYS A 166 -4.38 23.33 -1.35
N LYS A 167 -4.99 24.22 -2.14
CA LYS A 167 -4.93 24.22 -3.62
C LYS A 167 -5.32 22.86 -4.22
N ASN A 168 -4.33 22.01 -4.52
CA ASN A 168 -4.44 20.71 -5.18
C ASN A 168 -4.01 19.56 -4.26
N SER A 169 -3.79 19.84 -2.99
CA SER A 169 -3.44 18.84 -2.01
C SER A 169 -4.48 18.85 -0.90
N ILE A 170 -4.83 17.67 -0.41
CA ILE A 170 -5.64 17.47 0.78
C ILE A 170 -4.78 16.64 1.73
N ALA A 171 -4.52 17.14 2.93
CA ALA A 171 -3.94 16.34 3.99
C ALA A 171 -5.08 15.77 4.84
N VAL A 172 -5.04 14.47 5.10
CA VAL A 172 -6.08 13.75 5.83
C VAL A 172 -5.43 13.07 7.02
N HIS A 173 -5.87 13.40 8.22
CA HIS A 173 -5.45 12.73 9.44
C HIS A 173 -6.61 11.89 9.95
N TYR A 174 -6.41 10.60 10.11
CA TYR A 174 -7.43 9.68 10.61
C TYR A 174 -6.83 8.62 11.51
N ARG A 175 -7.71 8.05 12.34
CA ARG A 175 -7.45 6.86 13.14
C ARG A 175 -8.34 5.74 12.64
N TRP A 176 -7.77 4.55 12.60
CA TRP A 176 -8.46 3.33 12.24
C TRP A 176 -8.38 2.35 13.40
N GLU A 177 -9.45 1.59 13.59
CA GLU A 177 -9.55 0.51 14.57
C GLU A 177 -10.26 -0.69 13.94
N GLY A 178 -9.90 -1.92 14.31
CA GLY A 178 -10.65 -3.09 13.85
C GLY A 178 -10.21 -4.40 14.49
N SER A 179 -11.03 -5.44 14.29
CA SER A 179 -10.77 -6.80 14.75
C SER A 179 -10.85 -7.81 13.62
N ARG A 180 -10.05 -8.88 13.74
CA ARG A 180 -10.04 -9.98 12.75
C ARG A 180 -11.16 -11.00 12.98
N GLN A 181 -11.85 -10.92 14.11
CA GLN A 181 -12.92 -11.84 14.51
C GLN A 181 -13.85 -11.16 15.49
N GLU A 182 -15.08 -11.66 15.60
CA GLU A 182 -16.06 -11.15 16.56
C GLU A 182 -15.50 -11.16 17.99
N LYS A 183 -15.53 -10.00 18.67
CA LYS A 183 -14.97 -9.79 20.02
C LYS A 183 -13.48 -10.17 20.15
N GLY A 184 -12.73 -10.07 19.05
CA GLY A 184 -11.31 -10.35 19.01
C GLY A 184 -10.44 -9.27 19.63
N LYS A 185 -9.12 -9.42 19.46
CA LYS A 185 -8.17 -8.35 19.78
C LYS A 185 -8.42 -7.16 18.85
N ILE A 186 -8.31 -5.97 19.42
CA ILE A 186 -8.42 -4.72 18.69
C ILE A 186 -7.04 -4.30 18.20
N TYR A 187 -6.95 -4.01 16.91
CA TYR A 187 -5.78 -3.43 16.27
C TYR A 187 -6.12 -1.98 15.92
N THR A 188 -5.14 -1.09 16.05
CA THR A 188 -5.35 0.33 15.74
C THR A 188 -4.11 0.97 15.14
N PHE A 189 -4.33 1.96 14.29
CA PHE A 189 -3.27 2.82 13.79
C PHE A 189 -3.80 4.24 13.53
N SER A 190 -2.88 5.18 13.43
CA SER A 190 -3.14 6.54 12.96
C SER A 190 -2.31 6.80 11.72
N ALA A 191 -2.87 7.55 10.78
CA ALA A 191 -2.21 7.89 9.54
C ALA A 191 -2.45 9.35 9.17
N ILE A 192 -1.43 9.98 8.60
CA ILE A 192 -1.55 11.24 7.88
C ILE A 192 -1.26 10.92 6.42
N GLU A 193 -2.19 11.23 5.53
CA GLU A 193 -2.00 11.01 4.10
C GLU A 193 -2.16 12.33 3.33
N PHE A 194 -1.31 12.54 2.32
CA PHE A 194 -1.38 13.68 1.42
C PHE A 194 -1.92 13.24 0.06
N TYR A 195 -3.11 13.74 -0.30
CA TYR A 195 -3.79 13.43 -1.55
C TYR A 195 -3.52 14.56 -2.54
N TYR A 196 -2.94 14.23 -3.68
CA TYR A 196 -2.65 15.16 -4.76
C TYR A 196 -3.71 15.02 -5.85
N ILE A 197 -4.44 16.10 -6.10
CA ILE A 197 -5.63 16.13 -6.94
C ILE A 197 -5.31 16.68 -8.34
N ASN A 198 -5.75 15.96 -9.36
CA ASN A 198 -5.77 16.42 -10.73
C ASN A 198 -6.87 17.46 -10.94
N LYS A 199 -6.52 18.74 -11.07
CA LYS A 199 -7.52 19.81 -11.31
C LYS A 199 -8.42 19.61 -12.53
N LYS A 200 -7.97 18.86 -13.55
CA LYS A 200 -8.75 18.71 -14.79
C LYS A 200 -9.77 17.59 -14.68
N LYS A 201 -9.48 16.56 -13.88
CA LYS A 201 -10.34 15.39 -13.70
C LYS A 201 -11.09 15.41 -12.37
N ASP A 202 -10.64 16.24 -11.42
CA ASP A 202 -11.05 16.22 -10.01
C ASP A 202 -10.94 14.81 -9.40
N LEU A 203 -9.83 14.13 -9.72
CA LEU A 203 -9.48 12.80 -9.21
C LEU A 203 -8.17 12.88 -8.43
N ILE A 204 -7.98 11.95 -7.50
CA ILE A 204 -6.73 11.74 -6.79
C ILE A 204 -5.73 11.09 -7.76
N ASP A 205 -4.63 11.78 -8.06
CA ASP A 205 -3.52 11.25 -8.87
C ASP A 205 -2.49 10.54 -8.00
N LYS A 206 -2.31 10.99 -6.75
CA LYS A 206 -1.31 10.41 -5.87
C LYS A 206 -1.74 10.51 -4.42
N ILE A 207 -1.43 9.48 -3.65
CA ILE A 207 -1.46 9.51 -2.19
C ILE A 207 -0.03 9.29 -1.68
N GLU A 208 0.38 10.08 -0.69
CA GLU A 208 1.60 9.83 0.08
C GLU A 208 1.22 9.61 1.54
N GLY A 209 1.48 8.41 2.05
CA GLY A 209 1.11 8.01 3.41
C GLY A 209 2.24 8.18 4.42
N LEU A 210 1.90 8.68 5.59
CA LEU A 210 2.76 8.80 6.77
C LEU A 210 2.10 8.10 7.96
N TRP A 211 2.65 6.95 8.33
CA TRP A 211 2.35 6.19 9.55
C TRP A 211 3.62 5.49 10.02
N SER A 212 3.67 4.96 11.24
CA SER A 212 4.89 4.24 11.67
C SER A 212 5.11 2.98 10.83
N GLU A 213 6.36 2.63 10.53
CA GLU A 213 6.71 1.39 9.82
C GLU A 213 6.08 0.16 10.49
N LYS A 214 6.07 0.15 11.83
CA LYS A 214 5.42 -0.90 12.60
C LYS A 214 3.93 -1.03 12.26
N GLN A 215 3.20 0.09 12.22
CA GLN A 215 1.79 0.10 11.85
C GLN A 215 1.56 -0.38 10.41
N PHE A 216 2.42 0.02 9.47
CA PHE A 216 2.37 -0.49 8.09
C PHE A 216 2.48 -2.02 8.06
N ARG A 217 3.54 -2.58 8.66
CA ARG A 217 3.80 -4.03 8.63
C ARG A 217 2.71 -4.84 9.32
N ASP A 218 2.18 -4.34 10.44
CA ASP A 218 1.18 -5.05 11.23
C ASP A 218 -0.18 -5.19 10.50
N GLN A 219 -0.47 -4.38 9.48
CA GLN A 219 -1.67 -4.54 8.65
C GLN A 219 -1.58 -5.72 7.66
N PHE A 220 -0.36 -6.04 7.22
CA PHE A 220 -0.14 -7.05 6.18
C PHE A 220 0.27 -8.42 6.72
N LYS A 221 0.73 -8.49 7.98
CA LYS A 221 0.76 -9.74 8.77
C LYS A 221 -0.66 -10.22 9.09
#